data_AF-A0A2R7K830-F1
#
_entry.id   AF-A0A2R7K830-F1
#
_cell.length_a   1.000
_cell.length_b   1.000
_cell.length_c   1.000
_cell.angle_alpha   90.00
_cell.angle_beta   90.00
_cell.angle_gamma   90.00
#
_symmetry.space_group_name_H-M   'P 1'
#
loop_
_entity.id
_entity.type
_entity.pdbx_description
1 polymer ?
#
loop_
_entity_poly.entity_id
_entity_poly.type
_entity_poly.pdbx_seq_one_letter_code
_entity_poly.pdbx_strand_id
1 'polypeptide(L)'
;MKKDQYKPAGKRATIFLLKKILATLPELLQEIAPEGFENSIYHQILYGNLETDYIKYRTLRITQYKWSAFWSRKPVYTPKISFANFKKTYKPAQPNLPAEILSLTAMVMVPIFSKYHVIYDKKGLDHGVVFQNYFNEYFLKAANRLSIFNGFQFNEEDLFDRYIYNKDIDLAPFYCFVFQKIKELQLSFYYERSWPEFDSFIDCLEQTLLEQKKAESIEEYNPEEALLKEMSINQQTQELQYQRNLQSAAECMVPCEMVRAYVSVHGEYPDGYL
;
A
#
# COMPACT_ATOMS: atom_id res chain seq x y z
N MET A 1 -10.90 17.19 11.54
CA MET A 1 -12.35 17.36 11.27
C MET A 1 -13.06 16.05 11.64
N LYS A 2 -14.28 16.04 12.21
CA LYS A 2 -14.89 14.82 12.82
C LYS A 2 -15.64 13.95 11.79
N LYS A 3 -15.51 12.62 11.92
CA LYS A 3 -16.08 11.51 11.12
C LYS A 3 -17.61 11.58 10.86
N ASP A 4 -18.34 12.40 11.61
CA ASP A 4 -19.81 12.47 11.58
C ASP A 4 -20.40 13.31 10.41
N GLN A 5 -19.57 13.88 9.52
CA GLN A 5 -20.07 14.73 8.43
C GLN A 5 -20.51 13.96 7.17
N TYR A 6 -19.98 12.77 6.90
CA TYR A 6 -20.23 12.08 5.64
C TYR A 6 -21.16 10.88 5.82
N LYS A 7 -22.19 10.81 4.97
CA LYS A 7 -23.11 9.67 4.95
C LYS A 7 -22.61 8.62 3.95
N PRO A 8 -22.60 7.32 4.28
CA PRO A 8 -22.21 6.30 3.31
C PRO A 8 -23.09 6.37 2.04
N ALA A 9 -22.47 6.45 0.87
CA ALA A 9 -23.15 6.45 -0.42
C ALA A 9 -23.89 5.12 -0.70
N GLY A 10 -23.43 4.05 -0.04
CA GLY A 10 -23.98 2.71 -0.15
C GLY A 10 -23.48 1.95 -1.39
N LYS A 11 -23.57 0.61 -1.31
CA LYS A 11 -23.01 -0.34 -2.28
C LYS A 11 -23.29 0.00 -3.75
N ARG A 12 -24.54 0.35 -4.09
CA ARG A 12 -24.92 0.61 -5.50
C ARG A 12 -24.20 1.83 -6.06
N ALA A 13 -24.10 2.91 -5.28
CA ALA A 13 -23.44 4.14 -5.69
C ALA A 13 -21.93 3.94 -5.82
N THR A 14 -21.30 3.24 -4.86
CA THR A 14 -19.87 2.90 -4.93
C THR A 14 -19.54 2.01 -6.12
N ILE A 15 -20.32 0.95 -6.39
CA ILE A 15 -20.11 0.11 -7.59
C ILE A 15 -20.27 0.94 -8.87
N PHE A 16 -21.23 1.87 -8.92
CA PHE A 16 -21.40 2.74 -10.09
C PHE A 16 -20.20 3.67 -10.30
N LEU A 17 -19.64 4.23 -9.22
CA LEU A 17 -18.41 5.00 -9.28
C LEU A 17 -17.23 4.16 -9.78
N LEU A 18 -17.01 2.98 -9.19
CA LEU A 18 -15.94 2.07 -9.61
C LEU A 18 -16.07 1.70 -11.09
N LYS A 19 -17.30 1.51 -11.59
CA LYS A 19 -17.54 1.28 -13.02
C LYS A 19 -17.08 2.46 -13.88
N LYS A 20 -17.31 3.70 -13.45
CA LYS A 20 -16.89 4.88 -14.23
C LYS A 20 -15.36 4.96 -14.35
N ILE A 21 -14.65 4.67 -13.27
CA ILE A 21 -13.18 4.66 -13.26
C ILE A 21 -12.66 3.49 -14.13
N LEU A 22 -13.18 2.29 -13.91
CA LEU A 22 -12.74 1.09 -14.62
C LEU A 22 -13.04 1.13 -16.13
N ALA A 23 -14.09 1.82 -16.57
CA ALA A 23 -14.39 1.98 -17.99
C ALA A 23 -13.26 2.68 -18.77
N THR A 24 -12.43 3.47 -18.10
CA THR A 24 -11.30 4.19 -18.70
C THR A 24 -9.96 3.46 -18.58
N LEU A 25 -9.95 2.25 -17.99
CA LEU A 25 -8.74 1.45 -17.84
C LEU A 25 -8.02 1.13 -19.16
N PRO A 26 -8.71 0.85 -20.29
CA PRO A 26 -8.03 0.65 -21.57
C PRO A 26 -7.20 1.85 -22.04
N GLU A 27 -7.67 3.08 -21.77
CA GLU A 27 -6.94 4.31 -22.11
C GLU A 27 -5.65 4.42 -21.31
N LEU A 28 -5.71 4.13 -20.00
CA LEU A 28 -4.52 4.07 -19.15
C LEU A 28 -3.49 3.08 -19.68
N LEU A 29 -3.92 1.87 -20.04
CA LEU A 29 -3.00 0.83 -20.53
C LEU A 29 -2.29 1.26 -21.81
N GLN A 30 -3.00 1.96 -22.70
CA GLN A 30 -2.39 2.51 -23.91
C GLN A 30 -1.34 3.57 -23.59
N GLU A 31 -1.53 4.36 -22.53
CA GLU A 31 -0.59 5.40 -22.10
C GLU A 31 0.66 4.81 -21.42
N ILE A 32 0.49 3.89 -20.47
CA ILE A 32 1.60 3.41 -19.61
C ILE A 32 2.27 2.14 -20.13
N ALA A 33 1.60 1.42 -21.04
CA ALA A 33 2.08 0.17 -21.63
C ALA A 33 1.69 0.10 -23.13
N PRO A 34 2.12 1.07 -23.97
CA PRO A 34 1.72 1.17 -25.38
C PRO A 34 2.12 -0.05 -26.22
N GLU A 35 3.22 -0.70 -25.87
CA GLU A 35 3.73 -1.92 -26.53
C GLU A 35 3.10 -3.21 -25.97
N GLY A 36 2.08 -3.09 -25.12
CA GLY A 36 1.42 -4.19 -24.44
C GLY A 36 1.93 -4.40 -23.01
N PHE A 37 1.04 -4.87 -22.13
CA PHE A 37 1.32 -5.02 -20.70
C PHE A 37 2.47 -5.99 -20.40
N GLU A 38 2.59 -7.08 -21.15
CA GLU A 38 3.69 -8.08 -21.01
C GLU A 38 5.08 -7.47 -21.22
N ASN A 39 5.18 -6.43 -22.05
CA ASN A 39 6.43 -5.72 -22.35
C ASN A 39 6.67 -4.53 -21.41
N SER A 40 5.72 -4.23 -20.51
CA SER A 40 5.82 -3.10 -19.59
C SER A 40 6.62 -3.43 -18.34
N ILE A 41 7.18 -2.41 -17.70
CA ILE A 41 7.83 -2.55 -16.39
C ILE A 41 6.89 -3.14 -15.34
N TYR A 42 5.58 -2.87 -15.44
CA TYR A 42 4.57 -3.33 -14.48
C TYR A 42 4.36 -4.84 -14.49
N HIS A 43 4.69 -5.52 -15.58
CA HIS A 43 4.67 -6.99 -15.62
C HIS A 43 5.64 -7.58 -14.58
N GLN A 44 6.79 -6.93 -14.35
CA GLN A 44 7.80 -7.40 -13.39
C GLN A 44 7.33 -7.31 -11.92
N ILE A 45 6.25 -6.56 -11.64
CA ILE A 45 5.65 -6.53 -10.30
C ILE A 45 5.08 -7.91 -9.92
N LEU A 46 4.55 -8.62 -10.92
CA LEU A 46 3.75 -9.84 -10.73
C LEU A 46 4.51 -11.13 -11.08
N TYR A 47 5.67 -11.02 -11.73
CA TYR A 47 6.46 -12.17 -12.18
C TYR A 47 7.88 -12.13 -11.64
N GLY A 48 8.21 -13.17 -10.90
CA GLY A 48 9.54 -13.43 -10.39
C GLY A 48 10.33 -14.40 -11.27
N ASN A 49 11.64 -14.45 -11.03
CA ASN A 49 12.47 -15.59 -11.41
C ASN A 49 12.33 -16.75 -10.39
N LEU A 50 12.94 -17.90 -10.70
CA LEU A 50 12.96 -19.10 -9.85
C LEU A 50 13.31 -18.81 -8.37
N GLU A 51 14.29 -17.94 -8.12
CA GLU A 51 14.73 -17.61 -6.76
C GLU A 51 13.67 -16.82 -6.02
N THR A 52 13.14 -15.77 -6.66
CA THR A 52 12.08 -14.95 -6.07
C THR A 52 10.78 -15.73 -5.87
N ASP A 53 10.45 -16.67 -6.75
CA ASP A 53 9.31 -17.57 -6.59
C ASP A 53 9.49 -18.54 -5.41
N TYR A 54 10.72 -18.97 -5.14
CA TYR A 54 11.02 -19.74 -3.95
C TYR A 54 10.89 -18.90 -2.66
N ILE A 55 11.28 -17.62 -2.70
CA ILE A 55 11.08 -16.69 -1.59
C ILE A 55 9.59 -16.47 -1.33
N LYS A 56 8.77 -16.25 -2.37
CA LYS A 56 7.31 -16.19 -2.27
C LYS A 56 6.75 -17.45 -1.61
N TYR A 57 7.13 -18.63 -2.11
CA TYR A 57 6.70 -19.91 -1.56
C TYR A 57 6.99 -20.03 -0.07
N ARG A 58 8.21 -19.69 0.36
CA ARG A 58 8.60 -19.71 1.78
C ARG A 58 7.79 -18.73 2.61
N THR A 59 7.57 -17.53 2.08
CA THR A 59 6.80 -16.47 2.75
C THR A 59 5.35 -16.89 2.95
N LEU A 60 4.69 -17.36 1.89
CA LEU A 60 3.32 -17.87 1.95
C LEU A 60 3.16 -19.01 2.95
N ARG A 61 4.12 -19.95 2.97
CA ARG A 61 4.13 -21.04 3.96
C ARG A 61 4.21 -20.52 5.40
N ILE A 62 5.07 -19.52 5.68
CA ILE A 62 5.19 -18.91 7.01
C ILE A 62 3.91 -18.19 7.40
N THR A 63 3.32 -17.44 6.46
CA THR A 63 2.03 -16.75 6.68
C THR A 63 0.93 -17.76 6.99
N GLN A 64 0.74 -18.79 6.17
CA GLN A 64 -0.23 -19.86 6.42
C GLN A 64 -0.03 -20.51 7.79
N TYR A 65 1.21 -20.77 8.19
CA TYR A 65 1.52 -21.28 9.52
C TYR A 65 1.01 -20.34 10.62
N LYS A 66 1.39 -19.05 10.59
CA LYS A 66 0.97 -18.05 11.58
C LYS A 66 -0.55 -17.91 11.66
N TRP A 67 -1.22 -17.84 10.52
CA TRP A 67 -2.68 -17.72 10.45
C TRP A 67 -3.37 -18.98 10.98
N SER A 68 -2.90 -20.17 10.61
CA SER A 68 -3.48 -21.42 11.09
C SER A 68 -3.35 -21.60 12.61
N ALA A 69 -2.22 -21.18 13.17
CA ALA A 69 -1.99 -21.17 14.62
C ALA A 69 -2.93 -20.18 15.33
N PHE A 70 -3.19 -19.03 14.72
CA PHE A 70 -4.12 -18.03 15.26
C PHE A 70 -5.58 -18.49 15.27
N TRP A 71 -6.03 -19.23 14.25
CA TRP A 71 -7.43 -19.62 14.09
C TRP A 71 -7.78 -21.03 14.61
N SER A 72 -6.86 -21.74 15.27
CA SER A 72 -7.06 -23.08 15.85
C SER A 72 -7.69 -24.13 14.91
N ARG A 73 -7.45 -24.02 13.60
CA ARG A 73 -7.90 -25.00 12.59
C ARG A 73 -6.80 -26.02 12.33
N LYS A 74 -7.16 -27.29 12.06
CA LYS A 74 -6.20 -28.30 11.56
C LYS A 74 -5.57 -27.77 10.26
N PRO A 75 -4.28 -27.43 10.24
CA PRO A 75 -3.72 -26.71 9.10
C PRO A 75 -3.43 -27.70 7.97
N VAL A 76 -3.87 -27.39 6.75
CA VAL A 76 -3.31 -28.01 5.55
C VAL A 76 -2.05 -27.23 5.21
N TYR A 77 -0.90 -27.75 5.63
CA TYR A 77 0.36 -27.04 5.46
C TYR A 77 0.94 -27.25 4.06
N THR A 78 1.31 -26.14 3.42
CA THR A 78 2.27 -26.21 2.32
C THR A 78 3.57 -26.87 2.84
N PRO A 79 4.07 -27.95 2.20
CA PRO A 79 5.21 -28.71 2.71
C PRO A 79 6.46 -27.84 2.86
N LYS A 80 7.48 -28.29 3.59
CA LYS A 80 8.80 -27.63 3.57
C LYS A 80 9.65 -28.32 2.51
N ILE A 81 9.96 -27.62 1.42
CA ILE A 81 10.85 -28.13 0.36
C ILE A 81 12.13 -27.28 0.28
N SER A 82 13.24 -27.94 -0.05
CA SER A 82 14.51 -27.27 -0.33
C SER A 82 14.46 -26.54 -1.68
N PHE A 83 15.35 -25.56 -1.88
CA PHE A 83 15.47 -24.88 -3.17
C PHE A 83 15.76 -25.87 -4.31
N ALA A 84 16.63 -26.86 -4.08
CA ALA A 84 16.95 -27.90 -5.06
C ALA A 84 15.72 -28.73 -5.47
N ASN A 85 14.82 -29.04 -4.53
CA ASN A 85 13.59 -29.76 -4.83
C ASN A 85 12.53 -28.85 -5.48
N PHE A 86 12.42 -27.59 -5.04
CA PHE A 86 11.56 -26.60 -5.69
C PHE A 86 11.92 -26.41 -7.16
N LYS A 87 13.22 -26.26 -7.46
CA LYS A 87 13.74 -26.13 -8.83
C LYS A 87 13.33 -27.28 -9.75
N LYS A 88 13.27 -28.51 -9.25
CA LYS A 88 12.88 -29.69 -10.05
C LYS A 88 11.41 -29.66 -10.48
N THR A 89 10.55 -29.05 -9.66
CA THR A 89 9.10 -28.97 -9.91
C THR A 89 8.65 -27.60 -10.38
N TYR A 90 9.57 -26.64 -10.47
CA TYR A 90 9.28 -25.26 -10.79
C TYR A 90 8.75 -25.14 -12.21
N LYS A 91 7.61 -24.45 -12.34
CA LYS A 91 7.07 -24.01 -13.61
C LYS A 91 6.76 -22.52 -13.45
N PRO A 92 7.28 -21.65 -14.33
CA PRO A 92 6.91 -20.25 -14.34
C PRO A 92 5.39 -20.10 -14.42
N ALA A 93 4.85 -19.16 -13.64
CA ALA A 93 3.45 -18.79 -13.74
C ALA A 93 3.16 -18.34 -15.17
N GLN A 94 2.06 -18.83 -15.74
CA GLN A 94 1.63 -18.40 -17.07
C GLN A 94 0.92 -17.05 -16.96
N PRO A 95 1.21 -16.10 -17.86
CA PRO A 95 0.50 -14.84 -17.93
C PRO A 95 -1.02 -15.02 -18.03
N ASN A 96 -1.76 -14.29 -17.20
CA ASN A 96 -3.18 -14.08 -17.29
C ASN A 96 -3.42 -12.56 -17.29
N LEU A 97 -3.22 -11.95 -18.46
CA LEU A 97 -3.19 -10.50 -18.62
C LEU A 97 -4.44 -9.77 -18.08
N PRO A 98 -5.67 -10.21 -18.37
CA PRO A 98 -6.85 -9.56 -17.80
C PRO A 98 -6.80 -9.49 -16.28
N ALA A 99 -6.46 -10.61 -15.63
CA ALA A 99 -6.42 -10.70 -14.18
C ALA A 99 -5.23 -9.93 -13.58
N GLU A 100 -4.10 -9.87 -14.28
CA GLU A 100 -2.91 -9.10 -13.87
C GLU A 100 -3.19 -7.61 -13.81
N ILE A 101 -3.72 -7.07 -14.90
CA ILE A 101 -4.05 -5.67 -15.04
C ILE A 101 -5.09 -5.28 -13.98
N LEU A 102 -6.13 -6.12 -13.82
CA LEU A 102 -7.17 -5.86 -12.83
C LEU A 102 -6.60 -5.90 -11.40
N SER A 103 -5.69 -6.82 -11.11
CA SER A 103 -5.03 -6.94 -9.81
C SER A 103 -4.18 -5.72 -9.49
N LEU A 104 -3.34 -5.23 -10.42
CA LEU A 104 -2.58 -3.99 -10.21
C LEU A 104 -3.50 -2.78 -10.01
N THR A 105 -4.56 -2.70 -10.81
CA THR A 105 -5.56 -1.62 -10.66
C THR A 105 -6.21 -1.68 -9.27
N ALA A 106 -6.56 -2.88 -8.79
CA ALA A 106 -7.08 -3.07 -7.44
C ALA A 106 -6.06 -2.68 -6.37
N MET A 107 -4.80 -3.08 -6.52
CA MET A 107 -3.72 -2.74 -5.58
C MET A 107 -3.56 -1.24 -5.38
N VAL A 108 -3.77 -0.44 -6.44
CA VAL A 108 -3.71 1.02 -6.41
C VAL A 108 -5.01 1.64 -5.88
N MET A 109 -6.18 1.09 -6.24
CA MET A 109 -7.46 1.63 -5.80
C MET A 109 -7.80 1.27 -4.35
N VAL A 110 -7.34 0.14 -3.84
CA VAL A 110 -7.52 -0.27 -2.43
C VAL A 110 -7.07 0.83 -1.47
N PRO A 111 -5.84 1.37 -1.49
CA PRO A 111 -5.43 2.41 -0.55
C PRO A 111 -6.19 3.73 -0.73
N ILE A 112 -6.71 4.04 -1.91
CA ILE A 112 -7.51 5.26 -2.16
C ILE A 112 -8.92 5.11 -1.59
N PHE A 113 -9.57 3.98 -1.87
CA PHE A 113 -10.99 3.72 -1.55
C PHE A 113 -11.18 2.99 -0.22
N SER A 114 -10.12 2.43 0.36
CA SER A 114 -10.18 1.71 1.63
C SER A 114 -9.07 2.18 2.56
N LYS A 115 -9.33 2.03 3.86
CA LYS A 115 -8.50 2.58 4.96
C LYS A 115 -8.49 4.10 5.00
N TYR A 116 -8.67 4.66 6.19
CA TYR A 116 -8.35 6.05 6.63
C TYR A 116 -8.55 7.24 5.66
N HIS A 117 -9.29 7.09 4.56
CA HIS A 117 -9.57 8.12 3.58
C HIS A 117 -11.07 8.16 3.28
N VAL A 118 -11.55 9.32 2.87
CA VAL A 118 -12.94 9.58 2.51
C VAL A 118 -12.95 10.09 1.07
N ILE A 119 -13.84 9.51 0.25
CA ILE A 119 -14.07 9.98 -1.12
C ILE A 119 -15.52 10.42 -1.19
N TYR A 120 -15.78 11.72 -1.26
CA TYR A 120 -17.16 12.20 -1.20
C TYR A 120 -17.58 13.00 -2.42
N ASP A 121 -18.85 12.86 -2.77
CA ASP A 121 -19.48 13.64 -3.83
C ASP A 121 -19.94 15.03 -3.34
N LYS A 122 -20.46 15.85 -4.25
CA LYS A 122 -21.04 17.17 -3.93
C LYS A 122 -22.21 17.13 -2.95
N LYS A 123 -22.82 15.96 -2.72
CA LYS A 123 -23.91 15.76 -1.77
C LYS A 123 -23.38 15.30 -0.40
N GLY A 124 -22.07 15.18 -0.23
CA GLY A 124 -21.42 14.69 0.99
C GLY A 124 -21.57 13.18 1.19
N LEU A 125 -21.85 12.41 0.13
CA LEU A 125 -21.93 10.96 0.21
C LEU A 125 -20.54 10.35 0.11
N ASP A 126 -20.12 9.60 1.13
CA ASP A 126 -18.84 8.89 1.18
C ASP A 126 -18.90 7.56 0.42
N HIS A 127 -18.03 7.45 -0.58
CA HIS A 127 -17.83 6.26 -1.41
C HIS A 127 -16.70 5.36 -0.91
N GLY A 128 -15.96 5.78 0.12
CA GLY A 128 -14.96 5.00 0.80
C GLY A 128 -15.54 3.73 1.43
N VAL A 129 -14.70 2.71 1.57
CA VAL A 129 -15.04 1.40 2.10
C VAL A 129 -14.06 1.04 3.19
N VAL A 130 -14.54 0.98 4.43
CA VAL A 130 -13.70 0.75 5.62
C VAL A 130 -12.91 -0.56 5.54
N PHE A 131 -13.51 -1.62 4.99
CA PHE A 131 -12.88 -2.94 4.91
C PHE A 131 -12.53 -3.30 3.47
N GLN A 132 -11.26 -3.70 3.26
CA GLN A 132 -10.73 -4.12 1.96
C GLN A 132 -11.57 -5.24 1.31
N ASN A 133 -12.12 -6.18 2.09
CA ASN A 133 -12.94 -7.27 1.55
C ASN A 133 -14.21 -6.74 0.84
N TYR A 134 -14.86 -5.72 1.39
CA TYR A 134 -16.02 -5.10 0.74
C TYR A 134 -15.60 -4.32 -0.50
N PHE A 135 -14.44 -3.65 -0.47
CA PHE A 135 -13.90 -3.00 -1.67
C PHE A 135 -13.68 -4.03 -2.78
N ASN A 136 -12.97 -5.14 -2.50
CA ASN A 136 -12.69 -6.20 -3.46
C ASN A 136 -13.99 -6.77 -4.05
N GLU A 137 -15.00 -7.04 -3.21
CA GLU A 137 -16.31 -7.51 -3.67
C GLU A 137 -16.97 -6.51 -4.64
N TYR A 138 -16.93 -5.21 -4.33
CA TYR A 138 -17.58 -4.18 -5.12
C TYR A 138 -16.82 -3.92 -6.43
N PHE A 139 -15.50 -3.98 -6.37
CA PHE A 139 -14.59 -3.83 -7.48
C PHE A 139 -14.75 -4.97 -8.50
N LEU A 140 -14.76 -6.23 -8.05
CA LEU A 140 -15.04 -7.38 -8.92
C LEU A 140 -16.42 -7.28 -9.59
N LYS A 141 -17.44 -6.87 -8.82
CA LYS A 141 -18.78 -6.65 -9.36
C LYS A 141 -18.80 -5.54 -10.41
N ALA A 142 -18.01 -4.48 -10.24
CA ALA A 142 -17.89 -3.43 -11.23
C ALA A 142 -17.19 -3.94 -12.50
N ALA A 143 -16.05 -4.62 -12.35
CA ALA A 143 -15.27 -5.17 -13.46
C ALA A 143 -16.06 -6.19 -14.30
N ASN A 144 -16.65 -7.21 -13.67
CA ASN A 144 -17.43 -8.25 -14.34
C ASN A 144 -18.68 -7.70 -15.05
N ARG A 145 -19.26 -6.60 -14.57
CA ARG A 145 -20.42 -5.96 -15.21
C ARG A 145 -20.07 -5.11 -16.43
N LEU A 146 -18.80 -4.69 -16.55
CA LEU A 146 -18.33 -3.89 -17.67
C LEU A 146 -17.79 -4.75 -18.81
N SER A 147 -17.44 -6.02 -18.55
CA SER A 147 -16.86 -6.93 -19.54
C SER A 147 -15.62 -6.34 -20.23
N ILE A 148 -14.80 -5.57 -19.49
CA ILE A 148 -13.66 -4.75 -19.98
C ILE A 148 -12.66 -5.59 -20.80
N PHE A 149 -12.54 -6.87 -20.47
CA PHE A 149 -11.64 -7.81 -21.14
C PHE A 149 -12.42 -8.91 -21.87
N ASN A 150 -13.26 -8.51 -22.84
CA ASN A 150 -13.99 -9.42 -23.74
C ASN A 150 -14.81 -10.51 -23.02
N GLY A 151 -15.48 -10.13 -21.92
CA GLY A 151 -16.33 -11.05 -21.16
C GLY A 151 -15.60 -11.98 -20.20
N PHE A 152 -14.29 -11.81 -20.01
CA PHE A 152 -13.54 -12.48 -18.94
C PHE A 152 -14.23 -12.29 -17.58
N GLN A 153 -14.43 -13.40 -16.86
CA GLN A 153 -15.05 -13.40 -15.53
C GLN A 153 -13.98 -13.52 -14.46
N PHE A 154 -13.84 -12.48 -13.66
CA PHE A 154 -12.91 -12.40 -12.55
C PHE A 154 -13.48 -13.01 -11.28
N ASN A 155 -12.61 -13.68 -10.53
CA ASN A 155 -12.89 -14.27 -9.22
C ASN A 155 -12.07 -13.57 -8.13
N GLU A 156 -12.37 -13.85 -6.86
CA GLU A 156 -11.64 -13.27 -5.74
C GLU A 156 -10.14 -13.58 -5.75
N GLU A 157 -9.77 -14.79 -6.17
CA GLU A 157 -8.37 -15.24 -6.27
C GLU A 157 -7.52 -14.34 -7.18
N ASP A 158 -8.13 -13.70 -8.19
CA ASP A 158 -7.44 -12.79 -9.10
C ASP A 158 -6.92 -11.52 -8.40
N LEU A 159 -7.52 -11.15 -7.26
CA LEU A 159 -7.18 -9.96 -6.47
C LEU A 159 -6.36 -10.26 -5.20
N PHE A 160 -6.51 -11.45 -4.61
CA PHE A 160 -5.93 -11.76 -3.29
C PHE A 160 -4.55 -12.41 -3.31
N ASP A 161 -4.18 -13.13 -4.38
CA ASP A 161 -3.02 -14.05 -4.35
C ASP A 161 -1.74 -13.53 -5.04
N ARG A 162 -1.69 -12.22 -5.34
CA ARG A 162 -0.56 -11.64 -6.07
C ARG A 162 0.51 -11.11 -5.12
N TYR A 163 1.62 -11.84 -5.08
CA TYR A 163 2.84 -11.42 -4.40
C TYR A 163 3.54 -10.33 -5.24
N ILE A 164 3.94 -9.24 -4.59
CA ILE A 164 4.69 -8.15 -5.22
C ILE A 164 6.17 -8.53 -5.21
N TYR A 165 6.74 -8.80 -6.38
CA TYR A 165 8.13 -9.20 -6.52
C TYR A 165 9.10 -8.01 -6.54
N ASN A 166 8.70 -6.91 -7.17
CA ASN A 166 9.49 -5.70 -7.26
C ASN A 166 8.68 -4.51 -6.73
N LYS A 167 9.15 -3.91 -5.63
CA LYS A 167 8.52 -2.76 -4.96
C LYS A 167 9.09 -1.42 -5.41
N ASP A 168 10.15 -1.43 -6.22
CA ASP A 168 10.85 -0.22 -6.69
C ASP A 168 10.21 0.33 -7.98
N ILE A 169 9.20 -0.37 -8.52
CA ILE A 169 8.46 0.07 -9.70
C ILE A 169 7.44 1.13 -9.27
N ASP A 170 7.60 2.33 -9.82
CA ASP A 170 6.75 3.47 -9.52
C ASP A 170 5.31 3.24 -10.00
N LEU A 171 4.36 3.15 -9.08
CA LEU A 171 2.93 3.04 -9.39
C LEU A 171 2.24 4.41 -9.50
N ALA A 172 2.97 5.53 -9.37
CA ALA A 172 2.40 6.87 -9.49
C ALA A 172 1.55 7.07 -10.76
N PRO A 173 1.90 6.52 -11.96
CA PRO A 173 1.04 6.65 -13.14
C PRO A 173 -0.37 6.06 -12.97
N PHE A 174 -0.50 4.90 -12.30
CA PHE A 174 -1.80 4.33 -11.97
C PHE A 174 -2.56 5.19 -10.95
N TYR A 175 -1.88 5.74 -9.93
CA TYR A 175 -2.52 6.65 -8.98
C TYR A 175 -3.00 7.93 -9.66
N CYS A 176 -2.18 8.53 -10.55
CA CYS A 176 -2.52 9.72 -11.31
C CYS A 176 -3.81 9.51 -12.10
N PHE A 177 -3.93 8.38 -12.79
CA PHE A 177 -5.15 8.02 -13.51
C PHE A 177 -6.39 7.99 -12.60
N VAL A 178 -6.30 7.33 -11.44
CA VAL A 178 -7.43 7.26 -10.51
C VAL A 178 -7.80 8.66 -10.00
N PHE A 179 -6.83 9.49 -9.62
CA PHE A 179 -7.08 10.84 -9.14
C PHE A 179 -7.60 11.78 -10.23
N GLN A 180 -7.13 11.66 -11.49
CA GLN A 180 -7.69 12.38 -12.62
C GLN A 180 -9.18 12.05 -12.77
N LYS A 181 -9.55 10.76 -12.69
CA LYS A 181 -10.96 10.36 -12.76
C LYS A 181 -11.77 10.84 -11.56
N ILE A 182 -11.22 10.81 -10.34
CA ILE A 182 -11.86 11.41 -9.16
C ILE A 182 -12.14 12.90 -9.38
N LYS A 183 -11.15 13.65 -9.89
CA LYS A 183 -11.25 15.08 -10.22
C LYS A 183 -12.28 15.36 -11.31
N GLU A 184 -12.25 14.62 -12.42
CA GLU A 184 -13.23 14.72 -13.53
C GLU A 184 -14.66 14.46 -13.04
N LEU A 185 -14.84 13.49 -12.15
CA LEU A 185 -16.12 13.14 -11.54
C LEU A 185 -16.55 14.12 -10.44
N GLN A 186 -15.77 15.17 -10.19
CA GLN A 186 -16.03 16.21 -9.18
C GLN A 186 -16.18 15.61 -7.78
N LEU A 187 -15.40 14.58 -7.50
CA LEU A 187 -15.28 13.98 -6.18
C LEU A 187 -14.13 14.64 -5.42
N SER A 188 -14.30 14.76 -4.11
CA SER A 188 -13.26 15.22 -3.21
C SER A 188 -12.64 14.03 -2.48
N PHE A 189 -11.38 14.17 -2.09
CA PHE A 189 -10.61 13.15 -1.39
C PHE A 189 -10.00 13.76 -0.14
N TYR A 190 -10.14 13.08 0.99
CA TYR A 190 -9.73 13.56 2.30
C TYR A 190 -9.07 12.44 3.12
N TYR A 191 -7.98 12.75 3.82
CA TYR A 191 -7.37 11.86 4.82
C TYR A 191 -8.13 11.97 6.15
N GLU A 192 -8.82 10.89 6.54
CA GLU A 192 -9.57 10.81 7.80
C GLU A 192 -8.66 10.74 9.03
N ARG A 193 -7.49 10.13 8.87
CA ARG A 193 -6.42 10.13 9.86
C ARG A 193 -5.13 10.51 9.16
N SER A 194 -4.27 11.22 9.89
CA SER A 194 -2.88 11.40 9.52
C SER A 194 -2.26 10.04 9.20
N TRP A 195 -1.33 10.07 8.25
CA TRP A 195 -0.60 8.90 7.80
C TRP A 195 0.07 8.25 9.05
N PRO A 196 -0.11 6.95 9.36
CA PRO A 196 0.42 6.34 10.59
C PRO A 196 1.94 6.51 10.80
N GLU A 197 2.68 6.48 9.71
CA GLU A 197 4.10 6.78 9.63
C GLU A 197 4.42 8.28 9.79
N PHE A 198 3.50 9.21 9.45
CA PHE A 198 3.62 10.63 9.80
C PHE A 198 3.37 10.86 11.30
N ASP A 199 2.35 10.21 11.89
CA ASP A 199 2.16 10.22 13.35
C ASP A 199 3.41 9.65 14.04
N SER A 200 3.97 8.56 13.51
CA SER A 200 5.22 7.97 14.01
C SER A 200 6.42 8.92 13.86
N PHE A 201 6.45 9.74 12.80
CA PHE A 201 7.45 10.80 12.60
C PHE A 201 7.31 11.92 13.62
N ILE A 202 6.09 12.43 13.85
CA ILE A 202 5.81 13.44 14.87
C ILE A 202 6.18 12.90 16.25
N ASP A 203 5.76 11.68 16.59
CA ASP A 203 6.13 11.01 17.84
C ASP A 203 7.66 10.88 17.99
N CYS A 204 8.37 10.53 16.91
CA CYS A 204 9.82 10.41 16.89
C CYS A 204 10.52 11.77 17.05
N LEU A 205 10.04 12.82 16.38
CA LEU A 205 10.54 14.18 16.52
C LEU A 205 10.30 14.71 17.93
N GLU A 206 9.10 14.51 18.49
CA GLU A 206 8.76 14.93 19.84
C GLU A 206 9.63 14.23 20.89
N GLN A 207 9.84 12.91 20.75
CA GLN A 207 10.78 12.17 21.60
C GLN A 207 12.21 12.70 21.48
N THR A 208 12.67 12.95 20.25
CA THR A 208 14.01 13.49 19.99
C THR A 208 14.21 14.86 20.64
N LEU A 209 13.23 15.76 20.52
CA LEU A 209 13.26 17.09 21.13
C LEU A 209 13.20 17.01 22.66
N LEU A 210 12.44 16.05 23.21
CA LEU A 210 12.39 15.78 24.65
C LEU A 210 13.71 15.24 25.20
N GLU A 211 14.41 14.40 24.45
CA GLU A 211 15.73 13.88 24.81
C GLU A 211 16.81 14.98 24.76
N GLN A 212 16.78 15.85 23.75
CA GLN A 212 17.67 17.02 23.69
C GLN A 212 17.45 17.97 24.87
N LYS A 213 16.19 18.28 25.22
CA LYS A 213 15.88 19.10 26.39
C LYS A 213 16.32 18.46 27.71
N LYS A 214 16.26 17.13 27.82
CA LYS A 214 16.79 16.40 28.99
C LYS A 214 18.32 16.44 29.04
N ALA A 215 19.00 16.41 27.90
CA ALA A 215 20.46 16.55 27.84
C ALA A 215 20.92 17.96 28.24
N GLU A 216 20.16 19.00 27.85
CA GLU A 216 20.42 20.38 28.24
C GLU A 216 20.09 20.67 29.72
N SER A 217 19.23 19.87 30.37
CA SER A 217 18.86 20.05 31.79
C SER A 217 19.77 19.31 32.80
N ILE A 218 20.87 18.68 32.36
CA ILE A 218 21.84 18.03 33.26
C ILE A 218 22.88 19.08 33.69
N GLU A 219 22.50 19.94 34.64
CA GLU A 219 23.42 20.84 35.36
C GLU A 219 24.10 20.18 36.58
N GLU A 220 24.02 18.86 36.74
CA GLU A 220 24.79 18.12 37.74
C GLU A 220 25.78 17.16 37.06
N TYR A 221 26.92 17.71 36.62
CA TYR A 221 28.03 16.95 36.07
C TYR A 221 28.84 16.28 37.19
N ASN A 222 28.70 14.96 37.36
CA ASN A 222 29.60 14.13 38.17
C ASN A 222 30.64 13.43 37.25
N PRO A 223 31.94 13.79 37.31
CA PRO A 223 32.96 13.29 36.39
C PRO A 223 33.16 11.77 36.44
N GLU A 224 32.96 11.13 37.61
CA GLU A 224 33.21 9.69 37.79
C GLU A 224 32.10 8.82 37.18
N GLU A 225 30.83 9.27 37.26
CA GLU A 225 29.71 8.59 36.58
C GLU A 225 29.72 8.82 35.06
N ALA A 226 30.21 9.98 34.61
CA ALA A 226 30.36 10.28 33.19
C ALA A 226 31.39 9.36 32.52
N LEU A 227 32.53 9.13 33.18
CA LEU A 227 33.58 8.23 32.69
C LEU A 227 33.11 6.76 32.63
N LEU A 228 32.35 6.31 33.65
CA LEU A 228 31.75 4.97 33.67
C LEU A 228 30.66 4.78 32.60
N LYS A 229 29.91 5.83 32.26
CA LYS A 229 28.95 5.83 31.14
C LYS A 229 29.66 5.83 29.78
N GLU A 230 30.73 6.60 29.60
CA GLU A 230 31.56 6.62 28.38
C GLU A 230 32.21 5.26 28.09
N MET A 231 32.64 4.54 29.12
CA MET A 231 33.21 3.19 28.97
C MET A 231 32.17 2.11 28.63
N SER A 232 30.87 2.44 28.62
CA SER A 232 29.77 1.47 28.55
C SER A 232 29.00 1.41 27.22
N ILE A 233 29.64 1.43 26.04
CA ILE A 233 29.06 1.04 24.71
C ILE A 233 27.80 1.84 24.25
N ASN A 234 27.23 2.72 25.07
CA ASN A 234 25.89 3.27 24.87
C ASN A 234 25.86 4.52 23.99
N GLN A 235 26.94 5.31 23.93
CA GLN A 235 26.96 6.54 23.12
C GLN A 235 26.96 6.24 21.61
N GLN A 236 27.77 5.28 21.13
CA GLN A 236 27.71 4.84 19.73
C GLN A 236 26.36 4.21 19.38
N THR A 237 25.75 3.47 20.31
CA THR A 237 24.44 2.84 20.08
C THR A 237 23.32 3.88 20.03
N GLN A 238 23.34 4.87 20.92
CA GLN A 238 22.40 6.00 20.93
C GLN A 238 22.57 6.90 19.72
N GLU A 239 23.80 7.19 19.29
CA GLU A 239 24.07 8.00 18.09
C GLU A 239 23.65 7.26 16.80
N LEU A 240 23.91 5.95 16.71
CA LEU A 240 23.40 5.12 15.61
C LEU A 240 21.87 5.03 15.62
N GLN A 241 21.25 4.94 16.80
CA GLN A 241 19.81 4.92 16.93
C GLN A 241 19.19 6.27 16.56
N TYR A 242 19.83 7.38 16.96
CA TYR A 242 19.46 8.74 16.57
C TYR A 242 19.59 8.95 15.05
N GLN A 243 20.69 8.52 14.44
CA GLN A 243 20.86 8.58 12.98
C GLN A 243 19.82 7.74 12.25
N ARG A 244 19.50 6.54 12.74
CA ARG A 244 18.41 5.70 12.19
C ARG A 244 17.05 6.36 12.35
N ASN A 245 16.78 6.99 13.48
CA ASN A 245 15.55 7.72 13.75
C ASN A 245 15.42 8.93 12.82
N LEU A 246 16.48 9.74 12.65
CA LEU A 246 16.53 10.84 11.70
C LEU A 246 16.36 10.38 10.25
N GLN A 247 16.99 9.27 9.86
CA GLN A 247 16.84 8.71 8.53
C GLN A 247 15.41 8.23 8.30
N SER A 248 14.84 7.48 9.26
CA SER A 248 13.45 7.03 9.19
C SER A 248 12.49 8.23 9.13
N ALA A 249 12.80 9.28 9.89
CA ALA A 249 12.05 10.51 9.93
C ALA A 249 12.12 11.25 8.57
N ALA A 250 13.31 11.37 7.97
CA ALA A 250 13.50 11.95 6.65
C ALA A 250 12.81 11.13 5.55
N GLU A 251 12.84 9.79 5.64
CA GLU A 251 12.11 8.89 4.75
C GLU A 251 10.59 9.06 4.89
N CYS A 252 10.07 9.33 6.09
CA CYS A 252 8.67 9.68 6.34
C CYS A 252 8.26 11.06 5.80
N MET A 253 9.20 11.98 5.57
CA MET A 253 8.91 13.30 4.97
C MET A 253 8.75 13.24 3.44
N VAL A 254 9.20 12.16 2.79
CA VAL A 254 8.98 11.97 1.36
C VAL A 254 7.55 11.46 1.15
N PRO A 255 6.67 12.21 0.45
CA PRO A 255 5.33 11.74 0.22
C PRO A 255 5.36 10.45 -0.61
N CYS A 256 4.50 9.50 -0.27
CA CYS A 256 4.40 8.25 -1.02
C CYS A 256 3.94 8.51 -2.47
N GLU A 257 4.00 7.47 -3.31
CA GLU A 257 3.48 7.48 -4.68
C GLU A 257 2.05 8.00 -4.81
N MET A 258 1.14 7.58 -3.93
CA MET A 258 -0.26 8.04 -3.93
C MET A 258 -0.37 9.56 -3.70
N VAL A 259 0.38 10.11 -2.75
CA VAL A 259 0.35 11.55 -2.43
C VAL A 259 1.04 12.35 -3.54
N ARG A 260 2.19 11.88 -4.04
CA ARG A 260 2.89 12.51 -5.18
C ARG A 260 1.99 12.57 -6.41
N ALA A 261 1.23 11.50 -6.68
CA ALA A 261 0.25 11.46 -7.75
C ALA A 261 -0.92 12.42 -7.52
N TYR A 262 -1.45 12.49 -6.30
CA TYR A 262 -2.49 13.46 -5.95
C TYR A 262 -2.02 14.90 -6.22
N VAL A 263 -0.84 15.27 -5.72
CA VAL A 263 -0.23 16.59 -5.92
C VAL A 263 -0.03 16.88 -7.41
N SER A 264 0.41 15.89 -8.20
CA SER A 264 0.59 16.06 -9.65
C SER A 264 -0.71 16.36 -10.38
N VAL A 265 -1.84 15.83 -9.91
CA VAL A 265 -3.18 16.01 -10.53
C VAL A 265 -3.90 17.25 -10.01
N HIS A 266 -3.80 17.54 -8.72
CA HIS A 266 -4.55 18.59 -8.04
C HIS A 266 -3.75 19.88 -7.85
N GLY A 267 -2.42 19.82 -7.88
CA GLY A 267 -1.52 20.96 -7.66
C GLY A 267 -1.30 21.30 -6.18
N GLU A 268 -1.89 20.53 -5.27
CA GLU A 268 -1.88 20.77 -3.83
C GLU A 268 -1.83 19.44 -3.05
N TYR A 269 -1.43 19.49 -1.78
CA TYR A 269 -1.50 18.32 -0.91
C TYR A 269 -2.96 17.98 -0.57
N PRO A 270 -3.29 16.68 -0.44
CA PRO A 270 -4.64 16.27 -0.10
C PRO A 270 -5.02 16.76 1.30
N ASP A 271 -6.26 17.21 1.44
CA ASP A 271 -6.79 17.68 2.72
C ASP A 271 -6.63 16.60 3.81
N GLY A 272 -6.15 17.01 4.99
CA GLY A 272 -5.91 16.12 6.14
C GLY A 272 -4.60 15.33 6.10
N TYR A 273 -3.77 15.51 5.07
CA TYR A 273 -2.46 14.87 4.98
C TYR A 273 -1.39 15.47 5.91
N LEU A 274 -1.49 16.78 6.19
CA LEU A 274 -0.61 17.54 7.09
C LEU A 274 -1.33 17.88 8.40
#